data_AF-A0A354BNX6-F1
#
_entry.id   AF-A0A354BNX6-F1
#
_cell.length_a   1.000
_cell.length_b   1.000
_cell.length_c   1.000
_cell.angle_alpha   90.00
_cell.angle_beta   90.00
_cell.angle_gamma   90.00
#
_symmetry.space_group_name_H-M   'P 1'
#
loop_
_entity.id
_entity.type
_entity.pdbx_description
1 polymer ?
#
loop_
_entity_poly.entity_id
_entity_poly.type
_entity_poly.pdbx_seq_one_letter_code
_entity_poly.pdbx_strand_id
1 'polypeptide(L)'
;YESYLRGEKRMMILQRDALGRSVFPTDLTERNPTPGHNLALTIDEVIQYITERELEDAVTRAQAKSGTMIVLEPQTGAVLAM
;
A
#
# COMPACT_ATOMS: atom_id res chain seq x y z
N TYR A 1 6.94 0.37 4.96
CA TYR A 1 7.29 0.96 3.65
C TYR A 1 6.85 2.42 3.49
N GLU A 2 6.35 3.08 4.54
CA GLU A 2 5.73 4.41 4.44
C GLU A 2 6.59 5.49 3.77
N SER A 3 7.88 5.54 4.13
CA SER A 3 8.84 6.49 3.54
C SER A 3 9.02 6.32 2.04
N TYR A 4 8.80 5.12 1.50
CA TYR A 4 8.92 4.82 0.07
C TYR A 4 7.61 5.07 -0.68
N LEU A 5 6.45 4.88 -0.03
CA LEU A 5 5.13 4.95 -0.66
C LEU A 5 4.53 6.36 -0.66
N ARG A 6 4.85 7.18 0.35
CA ARG A 6 4.16 8.46 0.57
C ARG A 6 4.45 9.52 -0.51
N GLY A 7 5.57 9.40 -1.22
CA GLY A 7 6.04 10.44 -2.13
C GLY A 7 6.37 11.75 -1.40
N GLU A 8 6.55 12.82 -2.17
CA GLU A 8 6.93 14.11 -1.61
C GLU A 8 5.70 14.96 -1.26
N LYS A 9 5.57 15.34 0.01
CA LYS A 9 4.57 16.33 0.43
C LYS A 9 5.06 17.74 0.10
N ARG A 10 4.34 18.46 -0.74
CA ARG A 10 4.63 19.86 -1.06
C ARG A 10 3.55 20.80 -0.53
N MET A 11 3.97 21.95 -0.02
CA MET A 11 3.06 23.03 0.37
C MET A 11 3.03 24.09 -0.73
N MET A 12 1.83 24.56 -1.06
CA MET A 12 1.59 25.63 -2.02
C MET A 12 0.98 26.82 -1.30
N ILE A 13 1.58 27.99 -1.48
CA ILE A 13 1.04 29.26 -0.96
C ILE A 13 0.14 29.84 -2.05
N LEU A 14 -1.14 30.02 -1.73
CA LEU A 14 -2.14 30.61 -2.63
C LEU A 14 -2.52 31.99 -2.09
N GLN A 15 -2.53 33.00 -2.95
CA GLN A 15 -3.09 34.30 -2.61
C GLN A 15 -4.61 34.24 -2.76
N ARG A 16 -5.34 34.81 -1.79
CA ARG A 16 -6.80 34.81 -1.77
C ARG A 16 -7.30 36.25 -1.71
N ASP A 17 -8.27 36.60 -2.55
CA ASP A 17 -8.91 37.91 -2.51
C ASP A 17 -9.92 38.01 -1.35
N ALA A 18 -10.46 39.21 -1.12
CA ALA A 18 -11.43 39.49 -0.05
C ALA A 18 -12.78 38.76 -0.24
N LEU A 19 -13.08 38.28 -1.46
CA LEU A 19 -14.26 37.48 -1.78
C LEU A 19 -13.98 35.97 -1.66
N GLY A 20 -12.76 35.59 -1.26
CA GLY A 20 -12.36 34.21 -1.06
C GLY A 20 -11.98 33.47 -2.34
N ARG A 21 -11.71 34.15 -3.45
CA ARG A 21 -11.26 33.54 -4.71
C ARG A 21 -9.74 33.40 -4.70
N SER A 22 -9.25 32.27 -5.19
CA SER A 22 -7.81 32.04 -5.34
C SER A 22 -7.28 32.84 -6.52
N VAL A 23 -6.27 33.67 -6.29
CA VAL A 23 -5.50 34.36 -7.32
C VAL A 23 -4.23 33.55 -7.52
N PHE A 24 -4.08 32.95 -8.71
CA PHE A 24 -2.89 32.17 -9.04
C PHE A 24 -1.75 33.12 -9.42
N PRO A 25 -0.62 33.15 -8.69
CA PRO A 25 0.55 33.91 -9.13
C PRO A 25 1.07 33.37 -10.47
N THR A 26 1.39 34.27 -11.39
CA THR A 26 1.79 33.99 -12.78
C THR A 26 3.09 33.19 -12.90
N ASP A 27 3.93 33.19 -11.85
CA ASP A 27 5.24 32.53 -11.81
C ASP A 27 5.27 31.21 -11.01
N LEU A 28 4.13 30.52 -10.89
CA LEU A 28 4.13 29.17 -10.35
C LEU A 28 4.79 28.23 -11.35
N THR A 29 6.11 28.06 -11.24
CA THR A 29 6.82 26.97 -11.90
C THR A 29 6.36 25.67 -11.26
N GLU A 30 5.31 25.09 -11.83
CA GLU A 30 4.62 23.91 -11.35
C GLU A 30 5.49 22.67 -11.58
N ARG A 31 6.49 22.49 -10.71
CA ARG A 31 7.18 21.19 -10.61
C ARG A 31 6.26 20.23 -9.87
N ASN A 32 5.70 19.27 -10.59
CA ASN A 32 4.89 18.21 -10.02
C ASN A 32 5.65 17.50 -8.88
N PRO A 33 4.99 17.22 -7.74
CA PRO A 33 5.61 16.49 -6.65
C PRO A 33 6.02 15.09 -7.12
N THR A 34 7.14 14.60 -6.59
CA THR A 34 7.62 13.26 -6.94
C THR A 34 6.66 12.24 -6.34
N PRO A 35 6.02 11.36 -7.15
CA PRO A 35 5.16 10.32 -6.63
C PRO A 35 5.96 9.32 -5.79
N GLY A 36 5.29 8.64 -4.87
CA GLY A 36 5.87 7.52 -4.15
C GLY A 36 6.25 6.36 -5.07
N HIS A 37 7.10 5.47 -4.59
CA HIS A 37 7.50 4.27 -5.29
C HIS A 37 6.40 3.21 -5.27
N ASN A 38 6.43 2.34 -6.28
CA ASN A 38 5.64 1.11 -6.28
C ASN A 38 6.34 0.02 -5.48
N LEU A 39 5.57 -0.83 -4.82
CA LEU A 39 6.06 -2.00 -4.10
C LEU A 39 5.56 -3.27 -4.80
N ALA A 40 6.49 -4.08 -5.31
CA ALA A 40 6.19 -5.42 -5.78
C ALA A 40 6.46 -6.41 -4.63
N LEU A 41 5.46 -7.20 -4.28
CA LEU A 41 5.55 -8.20 -3.21
C LEU A 41 5.99 -9.56 -3.77
N THR A 42 6.47 -10.42 -2.88
CA THR A 42 6.68 -11.84 -3.18
C THR A 42 5.41 -12.67 -3.04
N ILE A 43 4.37 -12.11 -2.43
CA ILE A 43 3.07 -12.77 -2.23
C ILE A 43 2.43 -13.00 -3.60
N ASP A 44 2.03 -14.24 -3.83
CA ASP A 44 1.23 -14.62 -4.98
C ASP A 44 -0.26 -14.61 -4.57
N GLU A 45 -1.06 -13.85 -5.31
CA GLU A 45 -2.48 -13.64 -4.99
C GLU A 45 -3.29 -14.94 -5.00
N VAL A 46 -2.97 -15.88 -5.91
CA VAL A 46 -3.69 -17.14 -6.02
C VAL A 46 -3.33 -18.05 -4.85
N ILE A 47 -2.04 -18.13 -4.49
CA ILE A 47 -1.58 -18.90 -3.35
C ILE A 47 -2.12 -18.31 -2.04
N GLN A 48 -2.14 -16.98 -1.89
CA GLN A 48 -2.75 -16.30 -0.73
C GLN A 48 -4.22 -16.69 -0.57
N TYR A 49 -5.01 -16.58 -1.64
CA TYR A 49 -6.44 -16.90 -1.60
C TYR A 49 -6.69 -18.36 -1.18
N ILE A 50 -5.94 -19.31 -1.75
CA ILE A 50 -6.05 -20.72 -1.38
C ILE A 50 -5.68 -20.92 0.09
N THR A 51 -4.58 -20.30 0.54
CA THR A 51 -4.08 -20.41 1.91
C THR A 51 -5.11 -19.91 2.92
N GLU A 52 -5.72 -18.76 2.67
CA GLU A 52 -6.77 -18.19 3.53
C GLU A 52 -8.01 -19.08 3.60
N ARG A 53 -8.48 -19.59 2.45
CA ARG A 53 -9.64 -20.49 2.39
C ARG A 53 -9.41 -21.77 3.18
N GLU A 54 -8.25 -22.40 3.02
CA GLU A 54 -7.92 -23.63 3.74
C GLU A 54 -7.69 -23.38 5.24
N LEU A 55 -7.15 -22.20 5.61
CA LEU A 55 -7.01 -21.79 7.00
C LEU A 55 -8.37 -21.59 7.67
N GLU A 56 -9.31 -20.90 7.01
CA GLU A 56 -10.68 -20.69 7.51
C GLU A 56 -11.38 -22.03 7.76
N ASP A 57 -11.30 -22.94 6.80
CA ASP A 57 -11.82 -24.30 6.89
C ASP A 57 -11.19 -25.08 8.05
N ALA A 58 -9.87 -25.02 8.21
CA ALA A 58 -9.14 -25.71 9.27
C ALA A 58 -9.49 -25.17 10.65
N VAL A 59 -9.55 -23.84 10.82
CA VAL A 59 -9.91 -23.18 12.08
C VAL A 59 -11.35 -23.54 12.49
N THR A 60 -12.27 -23.52 11.51
CA THR A 60 -13.68 -23.87 11.73
C THR A 60 -13.84 -25.33 12.16
N ARG A 61 -13.21 -26.27 11.45
CA ARG A 61 -13.25 -27.70 11.79
C ARG A 61 -12.63 -28.01 13.14
N ALA A 62 -11.56 -27.31 13.51
CA ALA A 62 -10.88 -27.49 14.79
C ALA A 62 -11.59 -26.78 15.96
N GLN A 63 -12.64 -25.99 15.71
CA GLN A 63 -13.22 -25.05 16.67
C GLN A 63 -12.15 -24.19 17.37
N ALA A 64 -11.11 -23.80 16.63
CA ALA A 64 -10.01 -23.04 17.15
C ALA A 64 -10.37 -21.54 17.24
N LYS A 65 -9.72 -20.81 18.14
CA LYS A 65 -9.89 -19.36 18.25
C LYS A 65 -9.26 -18.60 17.08
N SER A 66 -8.14 -19.11 16.55
CA SER A 66 -7.37 -18.51 15.45
C SER A 66 -6.35 -19.51 14.90
N GLY A 67 -5.78 -19.24 13.73
CA GLY A 67 -4.66 -19.97 13.15
C GLY A 67 -3.83 -19.09 12.23
N THR A 68 -2.69 -19.60 11.77
CA THR A 68 -1.78 -18.93 10.86
C THR A 68 -1.19 -19.96 9.90
N MET A 69 -1.08 -19.62 8.62
CA MET A 69 -0.42 -20.42 7.60
C MET A 69 0.58 -19.53 6.86
N ILE A 70 1.76 -20.08 6.57
CA ILE A 70 2.80 -19.39 5.82
C ILE A 70 3.26 -20.31 4.71
N VAL A 71 3.30 -19.82 3.48
CA VAL A 71 3.79 -20.55 2.31
C VAL A 71 5.06 -19.87 1.81
N LEU A 72 6.12 -20.66 1.64
CA LEU A 72 7.46 -20.20 1.28
C LEU A 72 7.94 -20.93 0.02
N GLU A 73 8.64 -20.21 -0.86
CA GLU A 73 9.49 -20.82 -1.88
C GLU A 73 10.85 -21.19 -1.26
N PRO A 74 11.19 -22.48 -1.09
CA PRO A 74 12.36 -22.88 -0.29
C PRO A 74 13.72 -22.46 -0.89
N GLN A 75 13.78 -22.32 -2.21
CA GLN A 75 15.03 -21.99 -2.91
C GLN A 75 15.41 -20.52 -2.76
N THR A 76 14.42 -19.62 -2.67
CA THR A 76 14.64 -18.16 -2.62
C THR A 76 14.33 -17.56 -1.25
N GLY A 77 13.56 -18.26 -0.42
CA GLY A 77 13.02 -17.74 0.84
C GLY A 77 11.86 -16.75 0.64
N ALA A 78 11.34 -16.62 -0.58
CA ALA A 78 10.20 -15.75 -0.86
C ALA A 78 8.94 -16.23 -0.12
N VAL A 79 8.25 -15.30 0.54
CA VAL A 79 6.94 -15.58 1.16
C VAL A 79 5.88 -15.43 0.08
N LEU A 80 5.23 -16.54 -0.27
CA LEU A 80 4.18 -16.60 -1.29
C LEU A 80 2.79 -16.34 -0.71
N ALA A 81 2.58 -16.69 0.57
CA ALA A 81 1.36 -16.37 1.31
C ALA A 81 1.62 -16.31 2.82
N MET A 82 0.87 -15.46 3.55
CA MET A 82 0.98 -15.28 5.01
C MET A 82 -0.30 -14.67 5.60
#